data_AF-A0A836VZ15-F1
#
_entry.id   AF-A0A836VZ15-F1
#
_cell.length_a   1.000
_cell.length_b   1.000
_cell.length_c   1.000
_cell.angle_alpha   90.00
_cell.angle_beta   90.00
_cell.angle_gamma   90.00
#
_symmetry.space_group_name_H-M   'P 1'
#
loop_
_entity.id
_entity.type
_entity.pdbx_description
1 polymer ?
#
loop_
_entity_poly.entity_id
_entity_poly.type
_entity_poly.pdbx_seq_one_letter_code
_entity_poly.pdbx_strand_id
1 'polypeptide(L)'
;MAIILLIGIIASPYTRTATHFRPPATVNRPERIKFYPVEGEGKVCVLLVDFSDNQHQVVKSHFDTLIYGSSFGTLHHYYFTVSGGRFGISNQSQISDWLRAPEGYSFYVGDSFGLTSVFPRNAQGLVYAACSLADPIIDFSRFDLDGDGFVDMLLV
;
A
#
# COMPACT_ATOMS: atom_id res chain seq x y z
N MET A 1 -57.90 -8.00 13.70
CA MET A 1 -56.83 -8.40 12.75
C MET A 1 -55.68 -7.43 12.93
N ALA A 2 -54.59 -7.86 13.56
CA ALA A 2 -53.34 -7.11 13.63
C ALA A 2 -52.20 -8.12 13.47
N ILE A 3 -51.50 -8.05 12.34
CA ILE A 3 -50.37 -8.91 12.01
C ILE A 3 -49.12 -8.16 12.48
N ILE A 4 -48.47 -8.67 13.53
CA ILE A 4 -47.17 -8.21 13.98
C ILE A 4 -46.12 -8.89 13.10
N LEU A 5 -45.46 -8.14 12.23
CA LEU A 5 -44.31 -8.60 11.45
C LEU A 5 -43.07 -8.58 12.37
N LEU A 6 -42.61 -9.74 12.84
CA LEU A 6 -41.26 -9.86 13.37
C LEU A 6 -40.27 -9.82 12.20
N ILE A 7 -39.61 -8.67 12.02
CA ILE A 7 -38.44 -8.58 11.13
C ILE A 7 -37.27 -9.17 11.91
N GLY A 8 -37.00 -10.45 11.69
CA GLY A 8 -35.78 -11.10 12.16
C GLY A 8 -34.57 -10.44 11.51
N ILE A 9 -33.71 -9.83 12.32
CA ILE A 9 -32.38 -9.41 11.89
C ILE A 9 -31.60 -10.70 11.63
N ILE A 10 -31.49 -11.09 10.37
CA ILE A 10 -30.50 -12.09 9.96
C ILE A 10 -29.16 -11.37 10.07
N ALA A 11 -28.41 -11.63 11.14
CA ALA A 11 -27.02 -11.22 11.22
C ALA A 11 -26.30 -11.87 10.03
N SER A 12 -25.84 -11.04 9.08
CA SER A 12 -25.02 -11.52 7.97
C SER A 12 -23.80 -12.24 8.55
N PRO A 13 -23.49 -13.49 8.16
CA PRO A 13 -22.30 -14.20 8.65
C PRO A 13 -20.99 -13.57 8.17
N TYR A 14 -21.06 -12.53 7.34
CA TYR A 14 -19.93 -11.68 6.98
C TYR A 14 -19.87 -10.43 7.85
N THR A 15 -19.69 -10.61 9.16
CA THR A 15 -18.96 -9.59 9.91
C THR A 15 -17.50 -9.71 9.45
N ARG A 16 -17.18 -9.09 8.31
CA ARG A 16 -15.79 -8.86 7.92
C ARG A 16 -15.24 -7.98 9.03
N THR A 17 -14.49 -8.57 9.96
CA THR A 17 -13.63 -7.79 10.86
C THR A 17 -12.84 -6.89 9.94
N ALA A 18 -13.19 -5.60 9.89
CA ALA A 18 -12.50 -4.66 9.04
C ALA A 18 -11.02 -4.73 9.46
N THR A 19 -10.20 -5.32 8.60
CA THR A 19 -8.76 -5.40 8.79
C THR A 19 -8.22 -4.03 8.47
N HIS A 20 -8.45 -3.10 9.39
CA HIS A 20 -7.87 -1.78 9.37
C HIS A 20 -6.35 -1.92 9.40
N PHE A 21 -5.67 -1.07 8.63
CA PHE A 21 -4.23 -0.90 8.63
C PHE A 21 -3.71 -0.85 10.07
N ARG A 22 -2.74 -1.71 10.37
CA ARG A 22 -2.04 -1.75 11.65
C ARG A 22 -0.61 -1.29 11.41
N PRO A 23 -0.18 -0.16 11.98
CA PRO A 23 1.24 0.19 11.94
C PRO A 23 2.06 -0.86 12.70
N PRO A 24 3.34 -1.06 12.34
CA PRO A 24 4.23 -1.90 13.12
C PRO A 24 4.34 -1.39 14.57
N ALA A 25 4.46 -2.32 15.52
CA ALA A 25 4.46 -2.00 16.97
C ALA A 25 5.56 -1.00 17.38
N THR A 26 6.68 -1.00 16.67
CA THR A 26 7.74 0.02 16.81
C THR A 26 8.39 0.32 15.47
N VAL A 27 8.53 1.59 15.13
CA VAL A 27 9.01 2.04 13.81
C VAL A 27 10.53 1.86 13.62
N ASN A 28 11.31 1.80 14.72
CA ASN A 28 12.78 1.65 14.68
C ASN A 28 13.27 0.20 14.87
N ARG A 29 12.39 -0.79 14.77
CA ARG A 29 12.75 -2.20 14.90
C ARG A 29 12.04 -3.01 13.82
N PRO A 30 12.52 -2.95 12.56
CA PRO A 30 11.97 -3.80 11.51
C PRO A 30 12.11 -5.26 11.94
N GLU A 31 11.07 -6.05 11.64
CA GLU A 31 11.13 -7.49 11.87
C GLU A 31 12.18 -8.15 10.95
N ARG A 32 12.52 -9.40 11.25
CA ARG A 32 13.47 -10.15 10.44
C ARG A 32 12.91 -10.29 9.02
N ILE A 33 13.68 -9.88 8.02
CA ILE A 33 13.33 -10.05 6.60
C ILE A 33 13.05 -11.55 6.36
N LYS A 34 11.81 -11.86 5.95
CA LYS A 34 11.43 -13.19 5.49
C LYS A 34 11.58 -13.27 3.98
N PHE A 35 11.82 -14.48 3.48
CA PHE A 35 11.99 -14.71 2.05
C PHE A 35 10.62 -14.81 1.39
N TYR A 36 10.29 -13.80 0.58
CA TYR A 36 9.16 -13.79 -0.32
C TYR A 36 9.30 -14.88 -1.39
N PRO A 37 8.20 -15.32 -2.04
CA PRO A 37 8.29 -16.25 -3.16
C PRO A 37 9.28 -15.71 -4.20
N VAL A 38 10.37 -16.46 -4.40
CA VAL A 38 11.46 -16.16 -5.33
C VAL A 38 11.12 -16.55 -6.78
N GLU A 39 9.92 -17.12 -6.98
CA GLU A 39 9.36 -17.56 -8.26
C GLU A 39 7.85 -17.26 -8.30
N GLY A 40 7.26 -17.18 -9.49
CA GLY A 40 5.86 -16.86 -9.71
C GLY A 40 5.61 -15.36 -9.92
N GLU A 41 4.55 -14.83 -9.33
CA GLU A 41 4.21 -13.41 -9.42
C GLU A 41 4.15 -12.77 -8.03
N GLY A 42 4.85 -11.64 -7.84
CA GLY A 42 4.69 -10.78 -6.67
C GLY A 42 3.52 -9.80 -6.86
N LYS A 43 2.84 -9.43 -5.77
CA LYS A 43 1.80 -8.39 -5.78
C LYS A 43 2.32 -7.15 -5.08
N VAL A 44 2.23 -6.01 -5.74
CA VAL A 44 2.72 -4.73 -5.22
C VAL A 44 1.54 -3.82 -4.89
N CYS A 45 1.57 -3.20 -3.71
CA CYS A 45 0.69 -2.09 -3.36
C CYS A 45 1.48 -0.78 -3.54
N VAL A 46 1.02 0.10 -4.41
CA VAL A 46 1.65 1.41 -4.67
C VAL A 46 0.71 2.50 -4.21
N LEU A 47 1.18 3.34 -3.29
CA LEU A 47 0.45 4.49 -2.78
C LEU A 47 1.06 5.76 -3.37
N LEU A 48 0.36 6.42 -4.28
CA LEU A 48 0.82 7.69 -4.84
C LEU A 48 0.45 8.81 -3.86
N VAL A 49 1.42 9.60 -3.43
CA VAL A 49 1.20 10.66 -2.42
C VAL A 49 1.66 12.03 -2.92
N ASP A 50 0.82 13.04 -2.74
CA ASP A 50 1.18 14.43 -2.99
C ASP A 50 0.87 15.34 -1.79
N PHE A 51 1.25 16.61 -1.88
CA PHE A 51 1.22 17.54 -0.74
C PHE A 51 0.51 18.84 -1.09
N SER A 52 -0.02 19.53 -0.07
CA SER A 52 -0.71 20.80 -0.24
C SER A 52 0.23 21.92 -0.72
N ASP A 53 1.48 21.89 -0.28
CA ASP A 53 2.57 22.81 -0.62
C ASP A 53 3.47 22.30 -1.75
N ASN A 54 3.31 21.05 -2.20
CA ASN A 54 4.06 20.44 -3.30
C ASN A 54 3.22 19.36 -4.01
N GLN A 55 2.43 19.78 -4.99
CA GLN A 55 1.47 18.90 -5.68
C GLN A 55 2.14 18.06 -6.76
N HIS A 56 1.53 16.91 -7.06
CA HIS A 56 2.01 16.03 -8.12
C HIS A 56 2.00 16.73 -9.48
N GLN A 57 2.96 16.36 -10.34
CA GLN A 57 3.02 16.83 -11.73
C GLN A 57 2.81 15.71 -12.75
N VAL A 58 2.83 14.46 -12.28
CA VAL A 58 2.78 13.28 -13.13
C VAL A 58 1.40 12.62 -12.98
N VAL A 59 0.81 12.21 -14.10
CA VAL A 59 -0.48 11.52 -14.11
C VAL A 59 -0.32 10.07 -13.65
N LYS A 60 -1.35 9.51 -12.99
CA LYS A 60 -1.35 8.12 -12.49
C LYS A 60 -0.98 7.08 -13.57
N SER A 61 -1.43 7.27 -14.81
CA SER A 61 -1.17 6.33 -15.93
C SER A 61 0.30 6.13 -16.26
N HIS A 62 1.16 7.09 -15.88
CA HIS A 62 2.60 6.92 -15.94
C HIS A 62 3.07 5.77 -15.03
N PHE A 63 2.55 5.70 -13.80
CA PHE A 63 2.86 4.65 -12.84
C PHE A 63 2.23 3.31 -13.23
N ASP A 64 1.03 3.32 -13.81
CA ASP A 64 0.44 2.10 -14.38
C ASP A 64 1.39 1.49 -15.42
N THR A 65 1.96 2.31 -16.32
CA THR A 65 2.94 1.85 -17.30
C THR A 65 4.25 1.41 -16.64
N LEU A 66 4.74 2.16 -15.66
CA LEU A 66 6.01 1.88 -14.97
C LEU A 66 5.96 0.55 -14.21
N ILE A 67 4.84 0.22 -13.57
CA ILE A 67 4.70 -0.98 -12.73
C ILE A 67 4.31 -2.21 -13.56
N TYR A 68 3.26 -2.10 -14.38
CA TYR A 68 2.68 -3.25 -15.10
C TYR A 68 3.24 -3.46 -16.51
N GLY A 69 3.92 -2.45 -17.07
CA GLY A 69 4.40 -2.52 -18.44
C GLY A 69 5.38 -3.67 -18.68
N SER A 70 5.48 -4.12 -19.93
CA SER A 70 6.42 -5.18 -20.34
C SER A 70 7.56 -4.65 -21.21
N SER A 71 7.65 -3.34 -21.42
CA SER A 71 8.75 -2.72 -22.15
C SER A 71 9.98 -2.53 -21.26
N PHE A 72 11.15 -2.40 -21.89
CA PHE A 72 12.38 -2.04 -21.19
C PHE A 72 12.18 -0.81 -20.28
N GLY A 73 12.72 -0.86 -19.06
CA GLY A 73 12.62 0.20 -18.06
C GLY A 73 11.41 0.12 -17.12
N THR A 74 10.52 -0.85 -17.29
CA THR A 74 9.39 -1.10 -16.38
C THR A 74 9.75 -2.11 -15.29
N LEU A 75 9.04 -2.04 -14.16
CA LEU A 75 9.27 -2.89 -12.99
C LEU A 75 9.08 -4.36 -13.34
N HIS A 76 7.94 -4.70 -13.96
CA HIS A 76 7.67 -6.07 -14.42
C HIS A 76 8.74 -6.57 -15.39
N HIS A 77 9.09 -5.80 -16.43
CA HIS A 77 10.13 -6.20 -17.38
C HIS A 77 11.47 -6.46 -16.69
N TYR A 78 11.90 -5.59 -15.77
CA TYR A 78 13.16 -5.76 -15.06
C TYR A 78 13.18 -7.08 -14.29
N TYR A 79 12.20 -7.30 -13.41
CA TYR A 79 12.12 -8.50 -12.57
C TYR A 79 11.96 -9.78 -13.40
N PHE A 80 11.14 -9.74 -14.45
CA PHE A 80 10.96 -10.87 -15.36
C PHE A 80 12.25 -11.22 -16.11
N THR A 81 13.00 -10.22 -16.57
CA THR A 81 14.24 -10.43 -17.31
C THR A 81 15.36 -10.96 -16.43
N VAL A 82 15.63 -10.31 -15.29
CA VAL A 82 16.76 -10.69 -14.41
C VAL A 82 16.53 -12.03 -13.71
N SER A 83 15.26 -12.41 -13.51
CA SER A 83 14.90 -13.74 -12.99
C SER A 83 14.92 -14.83 -14.07
N GLY A 84 15.19 -14.50 -15.34
CA GLY A 84 15.11 -15.47 -16.44
C GLY A 84 13.70 -16.01 -16.66
N GLY A 85 12.68 -15.18 -16.47
CA GLY A 85 11.26 -15.51 -16.64
C GLY A 85 10.63 -16.24 -15.45
N ARG A 86 11.31 -16.34 -14.31
CA ARG A 86 10.81 -17.06 -13.12
C ARG A 86 9.97 -16.19 -12.19
N PHE A 87 10.15 -14.87 -12.21
CA PHE A 87 9.47 -13.96 -11.32
C PHE A 87 8.96 -12.72 -12.06
N GLY A 88 7.67 -12.41 -11.93
CA GLY A 88 7.02 -11.23 -12.50
C GLY A 88 6.24 -10.43 -11.47
N ILE A 89 5.71 -9.28 -11.89
CA ILE A 89 4.76 -8.48 -11.12
C ILE A 89 3.34 -8.79 -11.57
N SER A 90 2.48 -9.20 -10.64
CA SER A 90 1.12 -9.60 -10.95
C SER A 90 0.26 -8.42 -11.39
N ASN A 91 -0.64 -8.65 -12.34
CA ASN A 91 -1.74 -7.73 -12.67
C ASN A 91 -2.76 -7.56 -11.53
N GLN A 92 -2.64 -8.36 -10.46
CA GLN A 92 -3.41 -8.17 -9.23
C GLN A 92 -2.81 -7.12 -8.28
N SER A 93 -1.65 -6.55 -8.61
CA SER A 93 -1.07 -5.39 -7.92
C SER A 93 -2.03 -4.19 -8.01
N GLN A 94 -1.94 -3.24 -7.09
CA GLN A 94 -2.83 -2.07 -7.07
C GLN A 94 -2.04 -0.78 -6.89
N ILE A 95 -2.37 0.23 -7.69
CA ILE A 95 -1.85 1.59 -7.59
C ILE A 95 -3.00 2.49 -7.17
N SER A 96 -2.85 3.23 -6.07
CA SER A 96 -3.86 4.19 -5.63
C SER A 96 -3.98 5.38 -6.59
N ASP A 97 -5.07 6.12 -6.51
CA ASP A 97 -5.06 7.52 -6.97
C ASP A 97 -4.12 8.35 -6.08
N TRP A 98 -3.84 9.58 -6.49
CA TRP A 98 -3.04 10.52 -5.70
C TRP A 98 -3.73 10.84 -4.37
N LEU A 99 -3.10 10.42 -3.28
CA LEU A 99 -3.51 10.66 -1.92
C LEU A 99 -2.86 11.96 -1.46
N ARG A 100 -3.66 12.97 -1.16
CA ARG A 100 -3.16 14.21 -0.56
C ARG A 100 -2.81 13.95 0.91
N ALA A 101 -1.53 14.04 1.25
CA ALA A 101 -1.08 13.95 2.63
C ALA A 101 -1.74 15.06 3.49
N PRO A 102 -2.06 14.78 4.77
CA PRO A 102 -2.73 15.75 5.64
C PRO A 102 -1.83 16.95 5.97
N GLU A 103 -0.52 16.74 6.04
CA GLU A 103 0.49 17.78 6.24
C GLU A 103 1.27 18.06 4.95
N GLY A 104 1.95 19.21 4.89
CA GLY A 104 2.78 19.59 3.75
C GLY A 104 4.06 18.74 3.61
N TYR A 105 4.66 18.78 2.42
CA TYR A 105 5.98 18.20 2.11
C TYR A 105 7.03 18.64 3.13
N SER A 106 7.02 19.93 3.49
CA SER A 106 7.93 20.51 4.47
C SER A 106 7.81 19.88 5.87
N PHE A 107 6.65 19.33 6.24
CA PHE A 107 6.44 18.65 7.53
C PHE A 107 7.14 17.30 7.59
N TYR A 108 7.06 16.50 6.52
CA TYR A 108 7.62 15.15 6.45
C TYR A 108 9.09 15.14 6.05
N VAL A 109 9.52 16.08 5.22
CA VAL A 109 10.89 16.12 4.69
C VAL A 109 11.78 17.04 5.53
N GLY A 110 11.32 18.29 5.74
CA GLY A 110 12.07 19.33 6.46
C GLY A 110 13.53 19.47 6.00
N ASP A 111 14.38 19.95 6.89
CA ASP A 111 15.82 20.14 6.62
C ASP A 111 16.63 18.84 6.71
N SER A 112 16.01 17.75 7.19
CA SER A 112 16.66 16.44 7.39
C SER A 112 16.33 15.42 6.30
N PHE A 113 15.75 15.86 5.18
CA PHE A 113 15.40 14.99 4.05
C PHE A 113 14.51 13.79 4.45
N GLY A 114 13.66 13.97 5.45
CA GLY A 114 12.77 12.94 5.98
C GLY A 114 13.44 11.90 6.87
N LEU A 115 14.72 12.09 7.24
CA LEU A 115 15.52 11.15 8.03
C LEU A 115 15.60 11.51 9.52
N THR A 116 14.85 12.51 9.98
CA THR A 116 14.78 12.82 11.41
C THR A 116 14.15 11.66 12.20
N SER A 117 14.60 11.47 13.44
CA SER A 117 14.04 10.47 14.36
C SER A 117 12.69 10.90 14.96
N VAL A 118 12.25 12.13 14.69
CA VAL A 118 11.01 12.69 15.22
C VAL A 118 9.81 12.24 14.39
N PHE A 119 9.13 11.19 14.85
CA PHE A 119 7.83 10.80 14.31
C PHE A 119 6.72 11.78 14.77
N PRO A 120 5.73 12.15 13.92
CA PRO A 120 5.54 11.75 12.52
C PRO A 120 6.18 12.69 11.48
N ARG A 121 7.14 13.56 11.88
CA ARG A 121 7.77 14.58 11.02
C ARG A 121 8.89 14.03 10.14
N ASN A 122 8.70 12.83 9.61
CA ASN A 122 9.71 12.09 8.84
C ASN A 122 9.05 11.24 7.75
N ALA A 123 9.85 10.56 6.93
CA ALA A 123 9.33 9.68 5.88
C ALA A 123 8.45 8.54 6.43
N GLN A 124 8.72 8.06 7.64
CA GLN A 124 7.89 7.02 8.27
C GLN A 124 6.48 7.55 8.60
N GLY A 125 6.37 8.80 9.06
CA GLY A 125 5.09 9.46 9.27
C GLY A 125 4.31 9.69 7.98
N LEU A 126 5.01 9.92 6.86
CA LEU A 126 4.39 9.98 5.54
C LEU A 126 3.76 8.65 5.14
N VAL A 127 4.51 7.55 5.26
CA VAL A 127 4.00 6.20 4.98
C VAL A 127 2.80 5.87 5.87
N TYR A 128 2.86 6.21 7.17
CA TYR A 128 1.74 6.03 8.09
C TYR A 128 0.48 6.78 7.63
N ALA A 129 0.63 8.05 7.23
CA ALA A 129 -0.48 8.86 6.73
C ALA A 129 -1.04 8.30 5.41
N ALA A 130 -0.17 7.90 4.47
CA ALA A 130 -0.57 7.32 3.20
C ALA A 130 -1.37 6.02 3.39
N CYS A 131 -0.88 5.10 4.23
CA CYS A 131 -1.61 3.86 4.54
C CYS A 131 -2.96 4.15 5.22
N SER A 132 -3.02 5.15 6.11
CA SER A 132 -4.26 5.54 6.77
C SER A 132 -5.30 6.11 5.79
N LEU A 133 -4.85 6.89 4.80
CA LEU A 133 -5.72 7.40 3.73
C LEU A 133 -6.16 6.30 2.76
N ALA A 134 -5.30 5.30 2.53
CA ALA A 134 -5.57 4.17 1.65
C ALA A 134 -6.45 3.08 2.28
N ASP A 135 -6.48 2.96 3.61
CA ASP A 135 -7.24 1.93 4.35
C ASP A 135 -8.72 1.74 3.90
N PRO A 136 -9.52 2.81 3.69
CA PRO A 136 -10.89 2.63 3.22
C PRO A 136 -11.03 2.19 1.75
N ILE A 137 -9.97 2.28 0.94
CA ILE A 137 -10.01 2.03 -0.52
C ILE A 137 -9.15 0.83 -0.96
N ILE A 138 -8.18 0.41 -0.14
CA ILE A 138 -7.27 -0.70 -0.40
C ILE A 138 -7.41 -1.73 0.69
N ASP A 139 -7.73 -2.95 0.29
CA ASP A 139 -7.69 -4.11 1.17
C ASP A 139 -6.25 -4.64 1.26
N PHE A 140 -5.50 -4.19 2.26
CA PHE A 140 -4.09 -4.52 2.46
C PHE A 140 -3.83 -6.01 2.66
N SER A 141 -4.81 -6.79 3.15
CA SER A 141 -4.63 -8.24 3.35
C SER A 141 -4.42 -8.99 2.03
N ARG A 142 -4.70 -8.37 0.88
CA ARG A 142 -4.46 -8.96 -0.45
C ARG A 142 -2.98 -8.99 -0.83
N PHE A 143 -2.15 -8.26 -0.10
CA PHE A 143 -0.71 -8.10 -0.32
C PHE A 143 0.14 -8.78 0.76
N ASP A 144 -0.51 -9.54 1.65
CA ASP A 144 0.12 -10.47 2.60
C ASP A 144 0.10 -11.87 1.96
N LEU A 145 1.13 -12.22 1.20
CA LEU A 145 1.19 -13.46 0.43
C LEU A 145 1.68 -14.64 1.28
N ASP A 146 2.35 -14.38 2.40
CA ASP A 146 2.84 -15.41 3.32
C ASP A 146 1.95 -15.64 4.56
N GLY A 147 0.95 -14.78 4.76
CA GLY A 147 -0.07 -14.90 5.80
C GLY A 147 0.41 -14.48 7.19
N ASP A 148 1.47 -13.67 7.28
CA ASP A 148 2.05 -13.25 8.56
C ASP A 148 1.43 -11.97 9.15
N GLY A 149 0.48 -11.38 8.43
CA GLY A 149 -0.24 -10.18 8.83
C GLY A 149 0.41 -8.87 8.38
N PHE A 150 1.47 -8.92 7.55
CA PHE A 150 2.12 -7.74 6.98
C PHE A 150 2.00 -7.68 5.45
N VAL A 151 2.11 -6.48 4.90
CA VAL A 151 2.17 -6.27 3.45
C VAL A 151 3.58 -6.59 2.97
N ASP A 152 3.68 -7.46 1.97
CA ASP A 152 4.96 -7.95 1.45
C ASP A 152 5.70 -6.90 0.61
N MET A 153 4.97 -6.21 -0.27
CA MET A 153 5.54 -5.23 -1.20
C MET A 153 4.70 -3.96 -1.19
N LEU A 154 5.17 -2.96 -0.46
CA LEU A 154 4.60 -1.62 -0.40
C LEU A 154 5.57 -0.61 -1.00
N LEU A 155 5.08 0.20 -1.94
CA LEU A 155 5.77 1.36 -2.49
C LEU A 155 4.96 2.61 -2.17
N VAL A 156 5.62 3.66 -1.69
CA VAL A 156 5.02 4.97 -1.38
C VAL A 156 5.87 6.06 -2.00
#